data_AF-A0A1U7TGX9-F1
#
_entry.id   AF-A0A1U7TGX9-F1
#
_cell.length_a   1.000
_cell.length_b   1.000
_cell.length_c   1.000
_cell.angle_alpha   90.00
_cell.angle_beta   90.00
_cell.angle_gamma   90.00
#
_symmetry.space_group_name_H-M   'P 1'
#
loop_
_entity.id
_entity.type
_entity.pdbx_description
1 polymer ?
#
loop_
_entity_poly.entity_id
_entity_poly.type
_entity_poly.pdbx_seq_one_letter_code
_entity_poly.pdbx_strand_id
1 'polypeptide(L)'
;MAGSAVGVDWGAHLELIKSRLSALCPGLSQLAHAIRLLLEYTDSSYEEKKYTMGDAPDYDRSQWLNEKFKLGLDFPNEKLKPEYLEGLPDMMRLFSQFLGKRPWFAGDKITFVDFLAYDILDLHRIFEPKCLDAFPNLKDFVSRFEGLKKISVYMKSSHFLPTPLYTKVAIWGNK
;
A
#
# COMPACT_ATOMS: atom_id res chain seq x y z
N MET A 1 21.44 -6.66 34.56
CA MET A 1 21.82 -5.48 33.77
C MET A 1 21.31 -5.66 32.35
N ALA A 2 20.23 -4.98 31.98
CA ALA A 2 19.78 -4.88 30.58
C ALA A 2 19.83 -3.39 30.23
N GLY A 3 20.58 -3.08 29.17
CA GLY A 3 20.97 -1.72 28.81
C GLY A 3 19.79 -0.87 28.36
N SER A 4 19.80 0.37 28.83
CA SER A 4 18.93 1.45 28.36
C SER A 4 19.20 1.71 26.88
N ALA A 5 18.32 1.21 26.00
CA ALA A 5 18.26 1.65 24.63
C ALA A 5 17.66 3.08 24.61
N VAL A 6 18.53 4.05 24.32
CA VAL A 6 18.28 5.32 23.63
C VAL A 6 16.88 5.90 23.80
N GLY A 7 16.80 7.01 24.56
CA GLY A 7 15.60 7.81 24.81
C GLY A 7 14.86 8.26 23.55
N VAL A 8 13.99 7.39 23.06
CA VAL A 8 12.84 7.71 22.22
C VAL A 8 11.63 7.40 23.08
N ASP A 9 10.79 8.40 23.35
CA ASP A 9 9.52 8.20 24.05
C ASP A 9 8.57 7.43 23.15
N TRP A 10 8.64 6.10 23.23
CA TRP A 10 7.77 5.19 22.50
C TRP A 10 6.38 5.11 23.13
N GLY A 11 6.11 5.76 24.27
CA GLY A 11 4.88 5.58 25.03
C GLY A 11 3.62 5.87 24.20
N ALA A 12 3.56 7.04 23.57
CA ALA A 12 2.43 7.42 22.73
C ALA A 12 2.30 6.55 21.45
N HIS A 13 3.44 6.16 20.85
CA HIS A 13 3.46 5.32 19.66
C HIS A 13 3.07 3.87 19.96
N LEU A 14 3.48 3.32 21.09
CA LEU A 14 3.11 1.97 21.54
C LEU A 14 1.62 1.90 21.89
N GLU A 15 1.05 2.92 22.55
CA GLU A 15 -0.39 2.96 22.81
C GLU A 15 -1.21 3.10 21.52
N LEU A 16 -0.74 3.90 20.55
CA LEU A 16 -1.34 3.97 19.22
C LEU A 16 -1.24 2.63 18.47
N ILE A 17 -0.12 1.93 18.60
CA ILE A 17 0.11 0.61 17.99
C ILE A 17 -0.79 -0.47 18.64
N LYS A 18 -0.92 -0.47 19.98
CA LYS A 18 -1.80 -1.39 20.72
C LYS A 18 -3.27 -1.20 20.33
N SER A 19 -3.71 0.05 20.19
CA SER A 19 -5.05 0.39 19.67
C SER A 19 -5.28 -0.07 18.23
N ARG A 20 -4.23 -0.05 17.39
CA ARG A 20 -4.31 -0.47 15.98
C ARG A 20 -4.29 -1.98 15.77
N LEU A 21 -3.75 -2.76 16.72
CA LEU A 21 -3.65 -4.22 16.63
C LEU A 21 -4.94 -4.94 17.06
N SER A 22 -5.79 -4.30 17.86
CA SER A 22 -7.08 -4.84 18.28
C SER A 22 -8.16 -4.86 17.17
N ALA A 23 -7.77 -4.74 15.90
CA ALA A 23 -8.65 -4.27 14.84
C ALA A 23 -8.34 -4.91 13.46
N LEU A 24 -7.99 -6.21 13.42
CA LEU A 24 -7.49 -6.85 12.20
C LEU A 24 -8.49 -7.84 11.59
N CYS A 25 -8.92 -7.53 10.37
CA CYS A 25 -9.68 -8.41 9.48
C CYS A 25 -8.75 -9.51 8.91
N PRO A 26 -9.21 -10.74 8.61
CA PRO A 26 -8.34 -11.88 8.30
C PRO A 26 -7.53 -11.69 7.02
N GLY A 27 -8.05 -10.90 6.07
CA GLY A 27 -7.35 -10.54 4.83
C GLY A 27 -6.18 -9.56 5.01
N LEU A 28 -5.99 -9.00 6.21
CA LEU A 28 -4.89 -8.08 6.58
C LEU A 28 -3.86 -8.71 7.53
N SER A 29 -3.99 -10.02 7.81
CA SER A 29 -3.19 -10.72 8.83
C SER A 29 -1.67 -10.65 8.58
N GLN A 30 -1.23 -10.60 7.31
CA GLN A 30 0.16 -10.45 6.92
C GLN A 30 0.71 -9.05 7.21
N LEU A 31 -0.09 -7.99 7.00
CA LEU A 31 0.33 -6.61 7.22
C LEU A 31 0.53 -6.28 8.71
N ALA A 32 -0.14 -7.02 9.60
CA ALA A 32 0.01 -6.87 11.05
C ALA A 32 1.19 -7.66 11.65
N HIS A 33 1.84 -8.53 10.89
CA HIS A 33 2.88 -9.41 11.42
C HIS A 33 4.10 -8.62 11.95
N ALA A 34 4.52 -7.58 11.22
CA ALA A 34 5.62 -6.70 11.64
C ALA A 34 5.35 -6.02 13.00
N ILE A 35 4.08 -5.68 13.25
CA ILE A 35 3.67 -5.01 14.50
C ILE A 35 3.63 -6.01 15.66
N ARG A 36 3.18 -7.25 15.45
CA ARG A 36 3.24 -8.31 16.47
C ARG A 36 4.68 -8.60 16.90
N LEU A 37 5.60 -8.70 15.93
CA LEU A 37 7.03 -8.90 16.20
C LEU A 37 7.61 -7.78 17.06
N LEU A 38 7.23 -6.53 16.80
CA LEU A 38 7.67 -5.37 17.58
C LEU A 38 7.13 -5.42 19.02
N LEU A 39 5.85 -5.73 19.21
CA LEU A 39 5.25 -5.80 20.55
C LEU A 39 5.88 -6.90 21.40
N GLU A 40 6.12 -8.08 20.81
CA GLU A 40 6.81 -9.19 21.47
C GLU A 40 8.25 -8.83 21.85
N TYR A 41 8.98 -8.15 20.96
CA TYR A 41 10.33 -7.68 21.24
C TYR A 41 10.38 -6.66 22.40
N THR A 42 9.33 -5.85 22.55
CA THR A 42 9.21 -4.85 23.63
C THR A 42 8.51 -5.39 24.89
N ASP A 43 8.19 -6.67 24.95
CA ASP A 43 7.48 -7.34 26.06
C ASP A 43 6.17 -6.63 26.46
N SER A 44 5.52 -6.01 25.46
CA SER A 44 4.33 -5.18 25.66
C SER A 44 3.06 -6.00 25.54
N SER A 45 2.24 -6.04 26.59
CA SER A 45 0.94 -6.74 26.57
C SER A 45 -0.02 -6.14 25.52
N TYR A 46 -0.64 -6.98 24.71
CA TYR A 46 -1.67 -6.60 23.74
C TYR A 46 -2.81 -7.61 23.67
N GLU A 47 -3.99 -7.15 23.24
CA GLU A 47 -5.17 -8.00 23.01
C GLU A 47 -5.42 -8.11 21.50
N GLU A 48 -5.32 -9.32 20.95
CA GLU A 48 -5.60 -9.57 19.53
C GLU A 48 -7.09 -9.90 19.32
N LYS A 49 -7.85 -8.96 18.73
CA LYS A 49 -9.22 -9.21 18.28
C LYS A 49 -9.23 -9.55 16.80
N LYS A 50 -9.60 -10.80 16.50
CA LYS A 50 -9.78 -11.31 15.13
C LYS A 50 -11.24 -11.10 14.71
N TYR A 51 -11.44 -10.33 13.66
CA TYR A 51 -12.76 -10.18 13.03
C TYR A 51 -12.87 -11.23 11.94
N THR A 52 -14.01 -11.89 11.78
CA THR A 52 -14.26 -12.84 10.70
C THR A 52 -14.98 -12.13 9.55
N MET A 53 -14.57 -12.44 8.32
CA MET A 53 -15.34 -12.07 7.12
C MET A 53 -16.27 -13.23 6.80
N GLY A 54 -17.55 -12.96 6.57
CA GLY A 54 -18.55 -13.97 6.25
C GLY A 54 -18.23 -14.72 4.95
N ASP A 55 -18.91 -15.85 4.74
CA ASP A 55 -18.71 -16.70 3.57
C ASP A 55 -19.23 -16.03 2.27
N ALA A 56 -18.74 -16.51 1.14
CA ALA A 56 -19.28 -16.14 -0.16
C ALA A 56 -20.76 -16.58 -0.27
N PRO A 57 -21.61 -15.84 -1.00
CA PRO A 57 -21.30 -14.73 -1.91
C PRO A 57 -21.29 -13.34 -1.24
N ASP A 58 -21.79 -13.24 -0.01
CA ASP A 58 -22.11 -11.95 0.62
C ASP A 58 -20.91 -11.31 1.31
N TYR A 59 -19.92 -12.12 1.71
CA TYR A 59 -18.70 -11.64 2.37
C TYR A 59 -19.00 -10.66 3.49
N ASP A 60 -19.88 -11.05 4.43
CA ASP A 60 -20.36 -10.14 5.47
C ASP A 60 -19.20 -9.56 6.29
N ARG A 61 -19.16 -8.23 6.40
CA ARG A 61 -18.15 -7.49 7.15
C ARG A 61 -18.76 -6.68 8.29
N SER A 62 -20.02 -6.94 8.63
CA SER A 62 -20.75 -6.22 9.66
C SER A 62 -20.03 -6.25 11.00
N GLN A 63 -19.39 -7.38 11.36
CA GLN A 63 -18.59 -7.49 12.59
C GLN A 63 -17.46 -6.46 12.64
N TRP A 64 -16.74 -6.26 11.53
CA TRP A 64 -15.68 -5.26 11.44
C TRP A 64 -16.24 -3.85 11.32
N LEU A 65 -17.20 -3.63 10.43
CA LEU A 65 -17.75 -2.29 10.16
C LEU A 65 -18.46 -1.70 11.39
N ASN A 66 -19.17 -2.50 12.18
CA ASN A 66 -19.87 -2.04 13.39
C ASN A 66 -18.91 -1.63 14.51
N GLU A 67 -17.72 -2.21 14.56
CA GLU A 67 -16.70 -1.91 15.58
C GLU A 67 -15.71 -0.85 15.10
N LYS A 68 -15.30 -0.87 13.82
CA LYS A 68 -14.29 0.02 13.24
C LYS A 68 -14.57 1.49 13.53
N PHE A 69 -15.82 1.93 13.36
CA PHE A 69 -16.20 3.34 13.56
C PHE A 69 -16.29 3.76 15.04
N LYS A 70 -16.29 2.80 15.97
CA LYS A 70 -16.28 3.04 17.42
C LYS A 70 -14.87 3.10 18.00
N LEU A 71 -13.87 2.55 17.31
CA LEU A 71 -12.50 2.45 17.79
C LEU A 71 -11.76 3.80 17.86
N GLY A 72 -12.38 4.92 17.48
CA GLY A 72 -11.75 6.24 17.47
C GLY A 72 -10.52 6.33 16.56
N LEU A 73 -10.31 5.31 15.72
CA LEU A 73 -9.25 5.29 14.74
C LEU A 73 -9.68 6.25 13.63
N ASP A 74 -8.97 7.36 13.49
CA ASP A 74 -9.00 8.18 12.28
C ASP A 74 -8.47 7.31 11.13
N PHE A 75 -9.34 6.49 10.56
CA PHE A 75 -9.19 5.89 9.23
C PHE A 75 -10.20 6.53 8.30
N PRO A 76 -9.95 7.77 7.82
CA PRO A 76 -10.81 8.39 6.85
C PRO A 76 -10.20 8.15 5.47
N ASN A 77 -10.57 7.04 4.81
CA ASN A 77 -10.16 6.80 3.43
C ASN A 77 -10.58 7.95 2.47
N GLU A 78 -11.53 8.80 2.87
CA GLU A 78 -11.94 9.99 2.12
C GLU A 78 -11.26 11.30 2.58
N LYS A 79 -11.03 11.52 3.88
CA LYS A 79 -10.34 12.74 4.36
C LYS A 79 -8.84 12.70 4.13
N LEU A 80 -8.23 11.52 3.99
CA LEU A 80 -6.81 11.35 3.65
C LEU A 80 -6.51 11.56 2.17
N LYS A 81 -7.53 11.61 1.29
CA LYS A 81 -7.33 11.84 -0.15
C LYS A 81 -6.57 13.14 -0.43
N PRO A 82 -6.95 14.31 0.13
CA PRO A 82 -6.18 15.55 -0.06
C PRO A 82 -4.74 15.45 0.49
N GLU A 83 -4.55 14.94 1.72
CA GLU A 83 -3.19 14.78 2.29
C GLU A 83 -2.31 13.83 1.47
N TYR A 84 -2.88 12.76 0.95
CA TYR A 84 -2.18 11.82 0.08
C TYR A 84 -1.83 12.45 -1.28
N LEU A 85 -2.74 13.25 -1.85
CA LEU A 85 -2.47 14.01 -3.07
C LEU A 85 -1.40 15.08 -2.86
N GLU A 86 -1.31 15.67 -1.67
CA GLU A 86 -0.22 16.61 -1.31
C GLU A 86 1.14 15.90 -1.19
N GLY A 87 1.19 14.68 -0.65
CA GLY A 87 2.42 13.89 -0.55
C GLY A 87 2.84 13.17 -1.84
N LEU A 88 1.93 13.03 -2.80
CA LEU A 88 2.14 12.29 -4.04
C LEU A 88 3.30 12.84 -4.89
N PRO A 89 3.43 14.16 -5.13
CA PRO A 89 4.56 14.72 -5.88
C PRO A 89 5.91 14.42 -5.23
N ASP A 90 5.99 14.43 -3.90
CA ASP A 90 7.23 14.11 -3.18
C ASP A 90 7.62 12.63 -3.30
N MET A 91 6.64 11.73 -3.22
CA MET A 91 6.86 10.31 -3.50
C MET A 91 7.34 10.10 -4.94
N MET A 92 6.68 10.71 -5.93
CA MET A 92 7.08 10.61 -7.34
C MET A 92 8.48 11.20 -7.58
N ARG A 93 8.83 12.28 -6.87
CA ARG A 93 10.18 12.85 -6.88
C ARG A 93 11.21 11.86 -6.37
N LEU A 94 10.93 11.12 -5.29
CA LEU A 94 11.83 10.08 -4.77
C LEU A 94 12.03 8.93 -5.78
N PHE A 95 10.96 8.45 -6.42
CA PHE A 95 11.06 7.45 -7.49
C PHE A 95 11.88 7.97 -8.68
N SER A 96 11.64 9.22 -9.10
CA SER A 96 12.38 9.86 -10.18
C SER A 96 13.86 10.01 -9.85
N GLN A 97 14.20 10.44 -8.63
CA GLN A 97 15.58 10.55 -8.16
C GLN A 97 16.27 9.19 -8.09
N PHE A 98 15.56 8.17 -7.59
CA PHE A 98 16.09 6.83 -7.50
C PHE A 98 16.36 6.26 -8.90
N LEU A 99 15.40 6.30 -9.82
CA LEU A 99 15.62 5.84 -11.19
C LEU A 99 16.77 6.60 -11.87
N GLY A 100 16.78 7.93 -11.69
CA GLY A 100 17.80 8.81 -12.23
C GLY A 100 17.85 8.72 -13.76
N LYS A 101 19.03 8.37 -14.29
CA LYS A 101 19.29 8.17 -15.73
C LYS A 101 19.32 6.69 -16.14
N ARG A 102 19.08 5.77 -15.20
CA ARG A 102 19.15 4.33 -15.46
C ARG A 102 17.93 3.89 -16.27
N PRO A 103 18.06 2.88 -17.14
CA PRO A 103 16.93 2.36 -17.89
C PRO A 103 15.93 1.61 -17.01
N TRP A 104 16.39 1.01 -15.90
CA TRP A 104 15.60 0.21 -14.95
C TRP A 104 15.97 0.56 -13.50
N PHE A 105 15.08 0.29 -12.54
CA PHE A 105 15.27 0.57 -11.12
C PHE A 105 16.44 -0.20 -10.51
N ALA A 106 16.66 -1.44 -10.96
CA ALA A 106 17.76 -2.28 -10.51
C ALA A 106 19.08 -2.07 -11.30
N GLY A 107 19.10 -1.20 -12.32
CA GLY A 107 20.29 -0.92 -13.14
C GLY A 107 20.04 -1.08 -14.64
N ASP A 108 20.93 -1.81 -15.32
CA ASP A 108 20.91 -1.93 -16.79
C ASP A 108 20.00 -3.05 -17.31
N LYS A 109 19.68 -4.02 -16.45
CA LYS A 109 18.82 -5.16 -16.79
C LYS A 109 17.50 -5.05 -16.04
N ILE A 110 16.43 -5.44 -16.74
CA ILE A 110 15.11 -5.56 -16.13
C ILE A 110 15.12 -6.69 -15.10
N THR A 111 14.53 -6.42 -13.95
CA THR A 111 14.37 -7.33 -12.82
C THR A 111 12.93 -7.34 -12.34
N PHE A 112 12.59 -8.24 -11.41
CA PHE A 112 11.24 -8.28 -10.85
C PHE A 112 10.83 -6.97 -10.16
N VAL A 113 11.80 -6.20 -9.63
CA VAL A 113 11.55 -4.91 -8.98
C VAL A 113 10.93 -3.90 -9.94
N ASP A 114 11.28 -3.97 -11.22
CA ASP A 114 10.73 -3.10 -12.26
C ASP A 114 9.24 -3.38 -12.53
N PHE A 115 8.79 -4.62 -12.35
CA PHE A 115 7.38 -4.99 -12.46
C PHE A 115 6.58 -4.41 -11.29
N LEU A 116 7.12 -4.49 -10.07
CA LEU A 116 6.51 -3.87 -8.89
C LEU A 116 6.48 -2.34 -9.02
N ALA A 117 7.57 -1.74 -9.51
CA ALA A 117 7.63 -0.30 -9.75
C ALA A 117 6.63 0.14 -10.82
N TYR A 118 6.48 -0.63 -11.91
CA TYR A 118 5.46 -0.37 -12.93
C TYR A 118 4.04 -0.44 -12.35
N ASP A 119 3.70 -1.49 -11.62
CA ASP A 119 2.36 -1.67 -11.03
C ASP A 119 2.01 -0.51 -10.08
N ILE A 120 2.95 -0.11 -9.23
CA ILE A 120 2.79 1.05 -8.35
C ILE A 120 2.62 2.34 -9.17
N LEU A 121 3.47 2.60 -10.16
CA LEU A 121 3.37 3.83 -10.97
C LEU A 121 2.09 3.88 -11.80
N ASP A 122 1.65 2.74 -12.33
CA ASP A 122 0.40 2.64 -13.10
C ASP A 122 -0.82 2.87 -12.20
N LEU A 123 -0.82 2.32 -10.98
CA LEU A 123 -1.85 2.60 -9.98
C LEU A 123 -1.97 4.10 -9.69
N HIS A 124 -0.84 4.78 -9.46
CA HIS A 124 -0.84 6.22 -9.21
C HIS A 124 -1.26 7.02 -10.46
N ARG A 125 -0.89 6.56 -11.66
CA ARG A 125 -1.32 7.15 -12.94
C ARG A 125 -2.83 7.02 -13.13
N ILE A 126 -3.42 5.88 -12.76
CA ILE A 126 -4.88 5.68 -12.83
C ILE A 126 -5.58 6.53 -11.75
N PHE A 127 -4.95 6.70 -10.58
CA PHE A 127 -5.48 7.50 -9.47
C PHE A 127 -5.45 9.01 -9.75
N GLU A 128 -4.32 9.53 -10.23
CA GLU A 128 -4.13 10.92 -10.62
C GLU A 128 -3.36 10.96 -11.95
N PRO A 129 -4.06 11.13 -13.10
CA PRO A 129 -3.45 11.04 -14.44
C PRO A 129 -2.27 11.98 -14.67
N LYS A 130 -2.21 13.10 -13.94
CA LYS A 130 -1.18 14.13 -14.07
C LYS A 130 0.03 13.91 -13.14
N CYS A 131 0.03 12.87 -12.30
CA CYS A 131 1.06 12.69 -11.28
C CYS A 131 2.48 12.50 -11.85
N LEU A 132 2.59 11.94 -13.07
CA LEU A 132 3.86 11.74 -13.75
C LEU A 132 4.26 12.90 -14.64
N ASP A 133 3.43 13.95 -14.78
CA ASP A 133 3.65 14.98 -15.79
C ASP A 133 4.94 15.77 -15.62
N ALA A 134 5.34 15.98 -14.37
CA ALA A 134 6.55 16.66 -13.97
C ALA A 134 7.82 15.79 -14.08
N PHE A 135 7.69 14.48 -14.34
CA PHE A 135 8.80 13.51 -14.24
C PHE A 135 9.01 12.76 -15.57
N PRO A 136 9.71 13.36 -16.54
CA PRO A 136 9.89 12.76 -17.87
C PRO A 136 10.59 11.39 -17.83
N ASN A 137 11.53 11.18 -16.91
CA ASN A 137 12.21 9.89 -16.75
C ASN A 137 11.26 8.76 -16.32
N LEU A 138 10.26 9.05 -15.49
CA LEU A 138 9.25 8.09 -15.09
C LEU A 138 8.29 7.78 -16.25
N LYS A 139 7.92 8.78 -17.06
CA LYS A 139 7.15 8.54 -18.29
C LYS A 139 7.91 7.65 -19.27
N ASP A 140 9.19 7.93 -19.46
CA ASP A 140 10.07 7.13 -20.32
C ASP A 140 10.19 5.69 -19.82
N PHE A 141 10.26 5.49 -18.50
CA PHE A 141 10.24 4.15 -17.89
C PHE A 141 8.94 3.41 -18.19
N VAL A 142 7.79 4.05 -17.98
CA VAL A 142 6.46 3.46 -18.25
C VAL A 142 6.34 3.09 -19.73
N SER A 143 6.68 4.01 -20.65
CA SER A 143 6.65 3.73 -22.09
C SER A 143 7.62 2.62 -22.50
N ARG A 144 8.80 2.54 -21.88
CA ARG A 144 9.78 1.47 -22.12
C ARG A 144 9.28 0.12 -21.64
N PHE A 145 8.63 0.07 -20.48
CA PHE A 145 8.06 -1.15 -19.91
C PHE A 145 6.89 -1.67 -20.76
N GLU A 146 5.95 -0.80 -21.12
CA GLU A 146 4.81 -1.13 -22.01
C GLU A 146 5.27 -1.52 -23.43
N GLY A 147 6.41 -0.97 -23.88
CA GLY A 147 7.05 -1.29 -25.16
C GLY A 147 7.78 -2.65 -25.21
N LEU A 148 7.92 -3.36 -24.08
CA LEU A 148 8.53 -4.69 -24.08
C LEU A 148 7.67 -5.65 -24.91
N LYS A 149 8.27 -6.34 -25.91
CA LYS A 149 7.53 -7.19 -26.87
C LYS A 149 6.51 -8.13 -26.20
N LYS A 150 6.92 -8.85 -25.14
CA LYS A 150 6.03 -9.77 -24.43
C LYS A 150 4.92 -9.06 -23.66
N ILE A 151 5.22 -7.89 -23.06
CA ILE A 151 4.26 -7.09 -22.30
C ILE A 151 3.26 -6.42 -23.25
N SER A 152 3.71 -5.81 -24.34
CA SER A 152 2.81 -5.20 -25.33
C SER A 152 1.85 -6.23 -25.94
N VAL A 153 2.33 -7.46 -26.21
CA VAL A 153 1.46 -8.55 -26.66
C VAL A 153 0.46 -8.95 -25.56
N TYR A 154 0.92 -9.09 -24.32
CA TYR A 154 0.06 -9.42 -23.18
C TYR A 154 -1.03 -8.37 -22.97
N MET A 155 -0.69 -7.08 -22.96
CA MET A 155 -1.64 -5.97 -22.77
C MET A 155 -2.70 -5.87 -23.87
N LYS A 156 -2.44 -6.43 -25.06
CA LYS A 156 -3.41 -6.52 -26.16
C LYS A 156 -4.23 -7.81 -26.15
N SER A 157 -3.88 -8.76 -25.28
CA SER A 157 -4.56 -10.05 -25.20
C SER A 157 -5.82 -9.98 -24.34
N SER A 158 -6.73 -10.94 -24.53
CA SER A 158 -7.92 -11.10 -23.68
C SER A 158 -7.61 -11.51 -22.24
N HIS A 159 -6.36 -11.86 -21.94
CA HIS A 159 -5.89 -12.17 -20.58
C HIS A 159 -5.47 -10.94 -19.79
N PHE A 160 -5.40 -9.76 -20.42
CA PHE A 160 -5.09 -8.52 -19.72
C PHE A 160 -6.34 -8.01 -19.00
N LEU A 161 -6.19 -7.77 -17.70
CA LEU A 161 -7.26 -7.29 -16.83
C LEU A 161 -6.85 -5.94 -16.25
N PRO A 162 -7.15 -4.83 -16.96
CA PRO A 162 -6.83 -3.49 -16.47
C PRO A 162 -7.74 -3.05 -15.31
N THR A 163 -8.96 -3.59 -15.24
CA THR A 163 -9.95 -3.33 -14.20
C THR A 163 -10.76 -4.58 -13.90
N PRO A 164 -11.39 -4.70 -12.71
CA PRO A 164 -11.30 -3.79 -11.56
C PRO A 164 -9.97 -3.95 -10.79
N LEU A 165 -9.36 -2.83 -10.38
CA LEU A 165 -8.09 -2.79 -9.64
C LEU A 165 -8.24 -3.33 -8.21
N TYR A 166 -9.38 -3.05 -7.60
CA TYR A 166 -9.69 -3.46 -6.25
C TYR A 166 -11.00 -4.25 -6.20
N THR A 167 -11.19 -4.95 -5.08
CA THR A 167 -12.42 -5.69 -4.82
C THR A 167 -13.63 -4.74 -4.80
N LYS A 168 -14.82 -5.28 -5.06
CA LYS A 168 -16.09 -4.52 -5.14
C LYS A 168 -16.38 -3.63 -3.93
N VAL A 169 -15.73 -3.93 -2.82
CA VAL A 169 -15.86 -3.26 -1.53
C VAL A 169 -15.00 -2.01 -1.36
N ALA A 170 -14.05 -1.77 -2.28
CA ALA A 170 -13.26 -0.55 -2.29
C ALA A 170 -14.09 0.65 -2.76
N ILE A 171 -13.78 1.84 -2.24
CA ILE A 171 -14.46 3.09 -2.62
C ILE A 171 -13.99 3.56 -4.01
N TRP A 172 -12.77 3.19 -4.39
CA TRP A 172 -12.14 3.55 -5.67
C TRP A 172 -11.55 2.30 -6.33
N GLY A 173 -11.52 2.27 -7.67
CA GLY A 173 -10.97 1.14 -8.45
C GLY A 173 -11.78 -0.16 -8.39
N ASN A 174 -13.03 -0.11 -7.91
CA ASN A 174 -13.88 -1.28 -7.69
C ASN A 174 -14.74 -1.70 -8.90
N LYS A 175 -14.55 -1.02 -10.04
CA LYS A 175 -15.28 -1.23 -11.30
C LYS A 175 -14.29 -1.23 -12.47
#